data_AF-A0A067R1R1-F1
#
_entry.id   AF-A0A067R1R1-F1
#
_cell.length_a   1.000
_cell.length_b   1.000
_cell.length_c   1.000
_cell.angle_alpha   90.00
_cell.angle_beta   90.00
_cell.angle_gamma   90.00
#
_symmetry.space_group_name_H-M   'P 1'
#
loop_
_entity.id
_entity.type
_entity.pdbx_description
1 polymer ?
#
loop_
_entity_poly.entity_id
_entity_poly.type
_entity_poly.pdbx_seq_one_letter_code
_entity_poly.pdbx_strand_id
1 'polypeptide(L)' 'MTVGSGGMLAKKNSYPPQGARCQKCLEYGHWTFECKGKRKYLHRSSRTSQLKKRLKLREEAVQHSAQ' A
#
# COMPACT_ATOMS: atom_id res chain seq x y z
N MET A 1 -15.23 -21.45 -0.04
CA MET A 1 -13.99 -22.08 0.50
C MET A 1 -13.17 -20.96 1.14
N THR A 2 -13.03 -20.73 2.44
CA THR A 2 -13.32 -21.43 3.70
C THR A 2 -13.79 -20.38 4.73
N VAL A 3 -14.92 -20.58 5.41
CA VAL A 3 -15.31 -19.74 6.56
C VAL A 3 -14.50 -20.18 7.78
N GLY A 4 -13.37 -19.50 8.01
CA GLY A 4 -12.45 -19.80 9.10
C GLY A 4 -12.96 -19.28 10.44
N SER A 5 -13.39 -20.22 11.29
CA SER A 5 -13.05 -20.33 12.73
C SER A 5 -13.10 -19.05 13.57
N GLY A 6 -14.16 -18.93 14.38
CA GLY A 6 -14.30 -17.95 15.44
C GLY A 6 -13.36 -18.20 16.62
N GLY A 7 -12.61 -17.16 17.00
CA GLY A 7 -11.88 -17.05 18.26
C GLY A 7 -12.27 -15.77 18.98
N MET A 8 -12.44 -15.84 20.31
CA MET A 8 -12.78 -14.69 21.16
C MET A 8 -11.73 -13.59 21.04
N LEU A 9 -12.10 -12.46 20.43
CA LEU A 9 -11.25 -11.27 20.34
C LEU A 9 -11.51 -10.37 21.55
N ALA A 10 -10.74 -10.52 22.62
CA ALA A 10 -10.63 -9.50 23.65
C ALA A 10 -9.88 -8.29 23.05
N LYS A 11 -10.63 -7.32 22.50
CA LYS A 11 -10.07 -6.12 21.87
C LYS A 11 -10.05 -4.96 22.86
N LYS A 12 -8.86 -4.73 23.43
CA LYS A 12 -8.50 -3.50 24.15
C LYS A 12 -8.82 -2.26 23.29
N ASN A 13 -9.56 -1.31 23.86
CA ASN A 13 -9.96 -0.07 23.22
C ASN A 13 -8.75 0.89 23.13
N SER A 14 -7.87 0.69 22.14
CA SER A 14 -6.89 1.71 21.74
C SER A 14 -7.47 2.49 20.57
N TYR A 15 -8.20 3.56 20.90
CA TYR A 15 -8.63 4.55 19.92
C TYR A 15 -7.57 5.65 19.83
N PRO A 16 -7.04 5.98 18.64
CA PRO A 16 -7.17 5.29 17.36
C PRO A 16 -6.28 4.04 17.31
N PRO A 17 -6.66 2.99 16.56
CA PRO A 17 -5.85 1.80 16.46
C PRO A 17 -4.53 2.20 15.79
N GLN A 18 -3.41 1.85 16.42
CA GLN A 18 -2.04 2.20 16.01
C GLN A 18 -1.66 1.72 14.59
N GLY A 19 -2.57 1.02 13.90
CA GLY A 19 -2.46 0.58 12.50
C GLY A 19 -3.54 1.11 11.54
N ALA A 20 -4.51 1.93 11.96
CA ALA A 20 -5.43 2.56 11.00
C ALA A 20 -4.68 3.67 10.25
N ARG A 21 -4.53 3.45 8.94
CA ARG A 21 -4.02 4.44 8.00
C ARG A 21 -5.17 5.19 7.37
N CYS A 22 -5.18 6.50 7.48
CA CYS A 22 -6.19 7.33 6.87
C CYS A 22 -6.07 7.29 5.33
N GLN A 23 -7.16 6.98 4.63
CA GLN A 23 -7.19 6.95 3.15
C GLN A 23 -6.96 8.34 2.51
N LYS A 24 -7.26 9.44 3.22
CA LYS A 24 -7.17 10.80 2.68
C LYS A 24 -5.73 11.34 2.70
N CYS A 25 -5.08 11.30 3.87
CA CYS A 25 -3.73 11.85 4.06
C CYS A 25 -2.64 10.78 4.12
N LEU A 26 -3.00 9.49 4.23
CA LEU A 26 -2.07 8.35 4.34
C LEU A 26 -1.26 8.28 5.64
N GLU A 27 -1.63 9.05 6.67
CA GLU A 27 -1.03 9.05 8.00
C GLU A 27 -1.74 8.08 8.94
N TYR A 28 -1.08 7.75 10.06
CA TYR A 28 -1.61 6.89 11.11
C TYR A 28 -2.24 7.71 12.24
N GLY A 29 -3.10 7.06 13.02
CA GLY A 29 -3.59 7.64 14.26
C GLY A 29 -4.85 8.50 14.12
N HIS A 30 -5.62 8.34 13.04
CA HIS A 30 -6.99 8.85 12.97
C HIS A 30 -7.82 8.11 11.92
N TRP A 31 -9.14 8.18 12.06
CA TRP A 31 -10.07 7.66 11.07
C TRP A 31 -10.29 8.66 9.94
N THR A 32 -10.70 8.17 8.77
CA THR A 32 -10.94 9.00 7.58
C THR A 32 -11.98 10.10 7.79
N PHE A 33 -12.91 9.91 8.73
CA PHE A 33 -13.92 10.89 9.11
C PHE A 33 -13.35 12.11 9.85
N GLU A 34 -12.34 11.90 10.71
CA GLU A 34 -11.70 12.95 11.52
C GLU A 34 -10.54 13.64 10.79
N CYS A 35 -10.17 13.14 9.61
CA CYS A 35 -9.05 13.67 8.85
C CYS A 35 -9.30 15.12 8.40
N LYS A 36 -8.57 16.05 9.01
CA LYS A 36 -8.53 17.48 8.65
C LYS A 36 -7.53 17.80 7.52
N GLY A 37 -6.67 16.83 7.17
CA GLY A 37 -5.66 17.00 6.12
C GLY A 37 -6.23 17.05 4.70
N LYS A 38 -5.52 17.73 3.78
CA LYS A 38 -5.83 17.70 2.34
C LYS A 38 -5.52 16.31 1.78
N ARG A 39 -6.25 15.90 0.73
CA ARG A 39 -6.01 14.62 0.05
C ARG A 39 -4.62 14.62 -0.59
N LYS A 40 -3.75 13.69 -0.17
CA LYS A 40 -2.42 13.53 -0.77
C LYS A 40 -2.54 12.71 -2.05
N TYR A 41 -2.30 13.34 -3.20
CA TYR A 41 -2.22 12.59 -4.46
C TYR A 41 -0.84 11.92 -4.57
N LEU A 42 -0.80 10.61 -4.40
CA LEU A 42 0.37 9.80 -4.71
C LEU A 42 0.28 9.37 -6.19
N HIS A 43 1.28 9.73 -6.99
CA HIS A 43 1.35 9.27 -8.37
C HIS A 43 1.50 7.74 -8.42
N ARG A 44 0.49 7.07 -9.00
CA ARG A 44 0.53 5.63 -9.29
C ARG A 44 0.97 5.43 -10.73
N SER A 45 2.14 4.82 -10.94
CA SER A 45 2.60 4.46 -12.28
C SER A 45 1.57 3.56 -12.98
N SER A 46 1.29 3.82 -14.25
CA SER A 46 0.43 2.95 -15.06
C SER A 46 1.05 1.55 -15.20
N ARG A 47 0.19 0.55 -15.44
CA ARG A 47 0.64 -0.85 -15.64
C ARG A 47 1.60 -0.95 -16.84
N THR A 48 1.36 -0.17 -17.89
CA THR A 48 2.24 -0.10 -19.06
C THR A 48 3.59 0.52 -18.74
N SER A 49 3.66 1.57 -17.92
CA SER A 49 4.92 2.14 -17.44
C SER A 49 5.73 1.13 -16.61
N GLN A 50 5.07 0.32 -15.78
CA GLN A 50 5.75 -0.74 -15.02
C GLN A 50 6.30 -1.85 -15.93
N LEU A 51 5.53 -2.26 -16.95
CA LEU A 51 5.97 -3.26 -17.92
C LEU A 51 7.17 -2.77 -18.72
N LYS A 52 7.13 -1.52 -19.22
CA LYS A 52 8.27 -0.91 -19.93
C LYS A 52 9.55 -0.89 -19.08
N LYS A 53 9.44 -0.54 -17.80
CA LYS A 53 10.58 -0.59 -16.86
C LYS A 53 11.15 -2.01 -16.74
N ARG A 54 10.29 -3.03 -16.62
CA ARG A 54 10.74 -4.44 -16.54
C ARG A 54 11.42 -4.93 -17.81
N LEU A 55 10.95 -4.50 -18.99
CA LEU A 55 11.58 -4.86 -20.27
C LEU A 55 12.99 -4.26 -20.39
N LYS A 56 13.14 -2.97 -20.07
CA LYS A 56 14.45 -2.30 -20.07
C LYS A 56 15.46 -2.98 -19.14
N LEU A 57 15.04 -3.32 -17.91
CA LEU A 57 15.90 -4.04 -16.96
C LEU A 57 16.36 -5.41 -17.48
N ARG A 58 15.53 -6.09 -18.30
CA ARG A 58 15.92 -7.37 -18.92
C ARG A 58 16.91 -7.16 -20.07
N GLU A 59 16.69 -6.16 -20.90
CA GLU A 59 17.61 -5.79 -21.98
C GLU A 59 18.98 -5.43 -21.40
N GLU A 60 19.02 -4.56 -20.40
CA GLU A 60 20.25 -4.17 -19.68
C GLU A 60 20.98 -5.39 -19.08
N ALA A 61 20.25 -6.33 -18.47
CA ALA A 61 20.84 -7.56 -17.93
C ALA A 61 21.47 -8.45 -19.01
N VAL A 62 20.84 -8.57 -20.17
CA VAL A 62 21.40 -9.33 -21.31
C VAL A 62 22.66 -8.63 -21.84
N GLN A 63 22.64 -7.31 -22.01
CA GLN A 63 23.79 -6.53 -22.49
C GLN A 63 24.98 -6.58 -21.52
N HIS A 64 24.72 -6.64 -20.21
CA HIS A 64 25.75 -6.78 -19.19
C HIS A 64 26.30 -8.21 -19.08
N SER A 65 25.52 -9.23 -19.47
CA SER A 65 25.99 -10.62 -19.52
C SER A 65 26.85 -10.95 -20.74
N ALA A 66 26.77 -10.12 -21.78
CA ALA A 66 27.51 -10.27 -23.03
C ALA A 66 28.86 -9.53 -23.02
N GLN A 67 29.20 -8.84 -21.92
CA GLN A 67 30.48 -8.16 -21.68
C GLN A 67 31.41 -9.03 -20.86
#